data_AF-A0A4Q2SBC7-F1
#
_entry.id   AF-A0A4Q2SBC7-F1
#
_cell.length_a   1.000
_cell.length_b   1.000
_cell.length_c   1.000
_cell.angle_alpha   90.00
_cell.angle_beta   90.00
_cell.angle_gamma   90.00
#
_symmetry.space_group_name_H-M   'P 1'
#
loop_
_entity.id
_entity.type
_entity.pdbx_description
1 polymer ?
#
loop_
_entity_poly.entity_id
_entity_poly.type
_entity_poly.pdbx_seq_one_letter_code
_entity_poly.pdbx_strand_id
1 'polypeptide(L)'
;MFGGRRRRREAELAEKDRWRVARRLMDEDVTVLGEQLADLHVDTLGDELDHEARDHYRRALEHYDQATHLLAASTTAEDVVAVEQVVADARYHRAAVIAVRDGEPVPERREPCFFDPRHGPSMQDVEWTPPGGTARVIAVCAADARRLSAGEEPLVRLVRVGDRWVPWHLTSGIGGAVDAGVQLARGSSHGVHGQQNLAAAYLKQTTDGGSGIHGPFG
;
A
#
# COMPACT_ATOMS: atom_id res chain seq x y z
N MET A 1 -31.62 32.04 10.24
CA MET A 1 -30.20 31.89 9.82
C MET A 1 -29.45 30.80 10.65
N PHE A 2 -30.00 29.58 10.79
CA PHE A 2 -29.38 28.53 11.63
C PHE A 2 -28.72 27.38 10.82
N GLY A 3 -29.03 27.24 9.53
CA GLY A 3 -28.46 26.19 8.68
C GLY A 3 -26.98 26.38 8.31
N GLY A 4 -26.48 27.62 8.25
CA GLY A 4 -25.08 27.89 7.86
C GLY A 4 -24.05 27.44 8.90
N ARG A 5 -24.30 27.72 10.18
CA ARG A 5 -23.42 27.27 11.29
C ARG A 5 -23.39 25.75 11.43
N ARG A 6 -24.55 25.10 11.27
CA ARG A 6 -24.66 23.64 11.31
C ARG A 6 -23.88 22.99 10.17
N ARG A 7 -24.08 23.45 8.92
CA ARG A 7 -23.36 22.93 7.75
C ARG A 7 -21.85 23.11 7.87
N ARG A 8 -21.39 24.26 8.39
CA ARG A 8 -19.95 24.50 8.62
C ARG A 8 -19.38 23.51 9.63
N ARG A 9 -20.05 23.29 10.77
CA ARG A 9 -19.63 22.33 11.79
C ARG A 9 -19.61 20.89 11.26
N GLU A 10 -20.60 20.50 10.45
CA GLU A 10 -20.66 19.19 9.82
C GLU A 10 -19.50 18.99 8.82
N ALA A 11 -19.14 20.02 8.04
CA ALA A 11 -18.00 19.98 7.14
C ALA A 11 -16.66 19.85 7.89
N GLU A 12 -16.46 20.65 8.95
CA GLU A 12 -15.26 20.60 9.80
C GLU A 12 -15.09 19.23 10.48
N LEU A 13 -16.19 18.58 10.91
CA LEU A 13 -16.14 17.22 11.45
C LEU A 13 -15.76 16.20 10.38
N ALA A 14 -16.35 16.30 9.18
CA ALA A 14 -16.03 15.41 8.08
C ALA A 14 -14.55 15.52 7.66
N GLU A 15 -13.99 16.72 7.63
CA GLU A 15 -12.57 16.96 7.34
C GLU A 15 -11.66 16.31 8.39
N LYS A 16 -11.99 16.46 9.68
CA LYS A 16 -11.25 15.79 10.77
C LYS A 16 -11.32 14.27 10.67
N ASP A 17 -12.47 13.71 10.32
CA ASP A 17 -12.61 12.26 10.15
C ASP A 17 -11.83 11.76 8.93
N ARG A 18 -11.81 12.52 7.82
CA ARG A 18 -10.94 12.23 6.66
C ARG A 18 -9.47 12.15 7.06
N TRP A 19 -8.99 13.17 7.78
CA TRP A 19 -7.61 13.20 8.29
C TRP A 19 -7.32 12.01 9.21
N ARG A 20 -8.21 11.67 10.15
CA ARG A 20 -8.02 10.52 11.06
C ARG A 20 -7.86 9.20 10.31
N VAL A 21 -8.70 8.96 9.29
CA VAL A 21 -8.62 7.75 8.48
C VAL A 21 -7.33 7.73 7.67
N ALA A 22 -6.99 8.84 7.00
CA ALA A 22 -5.75 8.96 6.23
C ALA A 22 -4.53 8.70 7.12
N ARG A 23 -4.47 9.40 8.26
CA ARG A 23 -3.38 9.31 9.22
C ARG A 23 -3.18 7.88 9.70
N ARG A 24 -4.26 7.16 10.04
CA ARG A 24 -4.17 5.77 10.47
C ARG A 24 -3.53 4.87 9.41
N LEU A 25 -3.98 4.96 8.16
CA LEU A 25 -3.43 4.14 7.07
C LEU A 25 -1.95 4.44 6.84
N MET A 26 -1.58 5.73 6.90
CA MET A 26 -0.18 6.14 6.75
C MET A 26 0.68 5.74 7.95
N ASP A 27 0.15 5.77 9.17
CA ASP A 27 0.85 5.33 10.39
C ASP A 27 1.19 3.83 10.31
N GLU A 28 0.25 3.01 9.82
CA GLU A 28 0.49 1.59 9.50
C GLU A 28 1.61 1.45 8.43
N ASP A 29 1.63 2.31 7.41
CA ASP A 29 2.64 2.26 6.33
C ASP A 29 4.04 2.69 6.77
N VAL A 30 4.12 3.73 7.62
CA VAL A 30 5.38 4.20 8.20
C VAL A 30 5.92 3.15 9.17
N THR A 31 5.05 2.49 9.96
CA THR A 31 5.46 1.40 10.84
C THR A 31 6.05 0.24 10.05
N VAL A 32 5.35 -0.23 9.01
CA VAL A 32 5.86 -1.31 8.13
C VAL A 32 7.15 -0.89 7.42
N LEU A 33 7.28 0.37 7.01
CA LEU A 33 8.53 0.88 6.44
C LEU A 33 9.68 0.80 7.46
N GLY A 34 9.44 1.16 8.72
CA GLY A 34 10.43 1.04 9.79
C GLY A 34 10.89 -0.40 10.00
N GLU A 35 9.96 -1.36 10.01
CA GLU A 35 10.26 -2.80 10.08
C GLU A 35 11.08 -3.25 8.87
N GLN A 36 10.68 -2.86 7.66
CA GLN A 36 11.40 -3.15 6.41
C GLN A 36 12.84 -2.64 6.39
N LEU A 37 13.10 -1.49 7.01
CA LEU A 37 14.44 -0.91 7.13
C LEU A 37 15.25 -1.55 8.26
N ALA A 38 14.59 -2.00 9.32
CA ALA A 38 15.23 -2.80 10.37
C ALA A 38 15.67 -4.17 9.83
N ASP A 39 14.84 -4.83 9.02
CA ASP A 39 15.20 -6.06 8.33
C ASP A 39 16.37 -5.84 7.37
N LEU A 40 16.33 -4.76 6.58
CA LEU A 40 17.45 -4.39 5.70
C LEU A 40 18.74 -4.17 6.50
N HIS A 41 18.65 -3.57 7.69
CA HIS A 41 19.79 -3.39 8.57
C HIS A 41 20.40 -4.74 8.94
N VAL A 42 19.59 -5.67 9.42
CA VAL A 42 20.03 -7.03 9.79
C VAL A 42 20.65 -7.76 8.59
N ASP A 43 20.02 -7.69 7.42
CA ASP A 43 20.48 -8.33 6.19
C ASP A 43 21.79 -7.76 5.65
N THR A 44 22.17 -6.56 6.08
CA THR A 44 23.42 -5.89 5.68
C THR A 44 24.45 -5.86 6.81
N LEU A 45 24.14 -6.46 7.98
CA LEU A 45 25.10 -6.62 9.07
C LEU A 45 26.22 -7.56 8.63
N GLY A 46 27.42 -7.01 8.43
CA GLY A 46 28.61 -7.77 8.05
C GLY A 46 28.95 -7.67 6.56
N ASP A 47 28.08 -7.07 5.76
CA ASP A 47 28.38 -6.76 4.37
C ASP A 47 29.21 -5.48 4.28
N GLU A 48 30.30 -5.52 3.52
CA GLU A 48 31.01 -4.30 3.11
C GLU A 48 30.25 -3.68 1.94
N LEU A 49 29.13 -3.00 2.25
CA LEU A 49 28.30 -2.33 1.24
C LEU A 49 29.19 -1.41 0.39
N ASP A 50 28.99 -1.38 -0.92
CA ASP A 50 29.67 -0.40 -1.77
C ASP A 50 29.18 1.04 -1.51
N HIS A 51 29.79 2.01 -2.18
CA HIS A 51 29.43 3.42 -2.00
C HIS A 51 28.00 3.75 -2.47
N GLU A 52 27.51 3.10 -3.53
CA GLU A 52 26.19 3.35 -4.11
C GLU A 52 25.08 2.80 -3.20
N ALA A 53 25.22 1.55 -2.73
CA ALA A 53 24.35 0.93 -1.75
C ALA A 53 24.32 1.75 -0.45
N ARG A 54 25.45 2.27 0.04
CA ARG A 54 25.49 3.16 1.21
C ARG A 54 24.73 4.47 0.99
N ASP A 55 24.83 5.09 -0.19
CA ASP A 55 24.09 6.31 -0.50
C ASP A 55 22.57 6.06 -0.51
N HIS A 56 22.14 4.96 -1.15
CA HIS A 56 20.74 4.57 -1.14
C HIS A 56 20.23 4.22 0.25
N TYR A 57 21.02 3.51 1.05
CA TYR A 57 20.66 3.21 2.44
C TYR A 57 20.41 4.50 3.22
N ARG A 58 21.37 5.44 3.17
CA ARG A 58 21.26 6.74 3.85
C ARG A 58 19.97 7.47 3.43
N ARG A 59 19.67 7.53 2.14
CA ARG A 59 18.45 8.17 1.62
C ARG A 59 17.18 7.47 2.09
N ALA A 60 17.18 6.14 2.17
CA ALA A 60 16.03 5.38 2.69
C ALA A 60 15.72 5.76 4.14
N LEU A 61 16.77 5.89 4.99
CA LEU A 61 16.63 6.37 6.36
C LEU A 61 16.17 7.83 6.42
N GLU A 62 16.73 8.71 5.60
CA GLU A 62 16.33 10.13 5.53
C GLU A 62 14.86 10.30 5.16
N HIS A 63 14.37 9.56 4.16
CA HIS A 63 12.96 9.60 3.79
C HIS A 63 12.05 8.97 4.86
N TYR A 64 12.50 7.92 5.56
CA TYR A 64 11.74 7.37 6.68
C TYR A 64 11.60 8.38 7.85
N ASP A 65 12.68 9.05 8.21
CA ASP A 65 12.67 10.12 9.21
C ASP A 65 11.78 11.28 8.78
N GLN A 66 11.92 11.71 7.52
CA GLN A 66 11.07 12.75 6.92
C GLN A 66 9.58 12.34 6.93
N ALA A 67 9.24 11.10 6.57
CA ALA A 67 7.87 10.61 6.59
C ALA A 67 7.30 10.62 8.02
N THR A 68 8.09 10.19 9.01
CA THR A 68 7.71 10.22 10.43
C THR A 68 7.42 11.64 10.90
N HIS A 69 8.30 12.59 10.57
CA HIS A 69 8.13 14.00 10.93
C HIS A 69 6.93 14.67 10.24
N LEU A 70 6.77 14.47 8.93
CA LEU A 70 5.64 15.02 8.17
C LEU A 70 4.32 14.43 8.63
N LEU A 71 4.27 13.11 8.87
CA LEU A 71 3.09 12.48 9.43
C LEU A 71 2.79 13.09 10.80
N ALA A 72 3.76 13.19 11.71
CA ALA A 72 3.56 13.81 13.02
C ALA A 72 3.01 15.26 12.94
N ALA A 73 3.46 16.05 11.96
CA ALA A 73 3.03 17.43 11.74
C ALA A 73 1.69 17.57 10.98
N SER A 74 1.19 16.50 10.34
CA SER A 74 -0.02 16.56 9.49
C SER A 74 -1.28 16.96 10.27
N THR A 75 -2.07 17.83 9.67
CA THR A 75 -3.35 18.31 10.23
C THR A 75 -4.54 18.11 9.29
N THR A 76 -4.28 17.85 8.01
CA THR A 76 -5.27 17.62 6.95
C THR A 76 -5.04 16.29 6.24
N ALA A 77 -6.05 15.78 5.53
CA ALA A 77 -5.89 14.53 4.77
C ALA A 77 -4.89 14.71 3.61
N GLU A 78 -4.85 15.91 3.03
CA GLU A 78 -3.96 16.32 1.97
C GLU A 78 -2.49 16.32 2.45
N ASP A 79 -2.22 16.76 3.68
CA ASP A 79 -0.89 16.64 4.31
C ASP A 79 -0.46 15.15 4.33
N VAL A 80 -1.36 14.25 4.67
CA VAL A 80 -1.07 12.81 4.77
C VAL A 80 -0.85 12.19 3.39
N VAL A 81 -1.64 12.57 2.37
CA VAL A 81 -1.44 12.13 0.99
C VAL A 81 -0.07 12.55 0.47
N ALA A 82 0.42 13.73 0.85
CA ALA A 82 1.77 14.15 0.49
C ALA A 82 2.88 13.26 1.10
N VAL A 83 2.62 12.61 2.25
CA VAL A 83 3.55 11.64 2.86
C VAL A 83 3.68 10.35 2.04
N GLU A 84 2.66 9.97 1.24
CA GLU A 84 2.69 8.74 0.43
C GLU A 84 3.90 8.71 -0.51
N GLN A 85 4.24 9.84 -1.11
CA GLN A 85 5.39 9.94 -2.01
C GLN A 85 6.71 9.77 -1.26
N VAL A 86 6.84 10.35 -0.06
CA VAL A 86 8.06 10.21 0.77
C VAL A 86 8.26 8.75 1.20
N VAL A 87 7.18 8.06 1.56
CA VAL A 87 7.22 6.62 1.89
C VAL A 87 7.56 5.79 0.67
N ALA A 88 7.02 6.13 -0.51
CA ALA A 88 7.38 5.46 -1.77
C ALA A 88 8.87 5.66 -2.11
N ASP A 89 9.41 6.87 -1.92
CA ASP A 89 10.83 7.17 -2.13
C ASP A 89 11.75 6.37 -1.19
N ALA A 90 11.38 6.23 0.08
CA ALA A 90 12.10 5.39 1.02
C ALA A 90 12.13 3.92 0.54
N ARG A 91 11.00 3.39 0.06
CA ARG A 91 10.91 2.02 -0.46
C ARG A 91 11.67 1.81 -1.77
N TYR A 92 11.70 2.81 -2.64
CA TYR A 92 12.57 2.80 -3.82
C TYR A 92 14.03 2.67 -3.39
N HIS A 93 14.47 3.50 -2.45
CA HIS A 93 15.86 3.48 -2.00
C HIS A 93 16.22 2.17 -1.31
N ARG A 94 15.31 1.61 -0.50
CA ARG A 94 15.45 0.24 0.03
C ARG A 94 15.62 -0.80 -1.08
N ALA A 95 14.78 -0.75 -2.12
CA ALA A 95 14.88 -1.68 -3.24
C ALA A 95 16.21 -1.53 -4.01
N ALA A 96 16.72 -0.30 -4.13
CA ALA A 96 18.02 -0.03 -4.73
C ALA A 96 19.18 -0.60 -3.91
N VAL A 97 19.14 -0.51 -2.56
CA VAL A 97 20.16 -1.16 -1.71
C VAL A 97 20.21 -2.66 -1.96
N ILE A 98 19.04 -3.31 -2.00
CA ILE A 98 18.93 -4.76 -2.22
C ILE A 98 19.49 -5.11 -3.61
N ALA A 99 19.10 -4.38 -4.66
CA ALA A 99 19.58 -4.63 -6.02
C ALA A 99 21.10 -4.51 -6.12
N VAL A 100 21.67 -3.42 -5.61
CA VAL A 100 23.12 -3.19 -5.67
C VAL A 100 23.89 -4.28 -4.89
N ARG A 101 23.42 -4.65 -3.69
CA ARG A 101 24.01 -5.75 -2.89
C ARG A 101 24.00 -7.07 -3.67
N ASP A 102 22.90 -7.35 -4.36
CA ASP A 102 22.71 -8.60 -5.10
C ASP A 102 23.40 -8.58 -6.49
N GLY A 103 24.07 -7.48 -6.87
CA GLY A 103 24.70 -7.31 -8.18
C GLY A 103 23.71 -7.10 -9.32
N GLU A 104 22.46 -6.74 -9.00
CA GLU A 104 21.38 -6.47 -9.94
C GLU A 104 21.31 -4.97 -10.28
N PRO A 105 20.77 -4.59 -11.45
CA PRO A 105 20.55 -3.20 -11.80
C PRO A 105 19.62 -2.50 -10.80
N VAL A 106 19.95 -1.24 -10.45
CA VAL A 106 19.06 -0.39 -9.65
C VAL A 106 17.69 -0.27 -10.34
N PRO A 107 16.57 -0.44 -9.60
CA PRO A 107 15.23 -0.32 -10.16
C PRO A 107 15.02 1.03 -10.85
N GLU A 108 14.21 1.03 -11.92
CA GLU A 108 13.70 2.27 -12.48
C GLU A 108 12.76 2.98 -11.48
N ARG A 109 12.70 4.31 -11.55
CA ARG A 109 11.75 5.12 -10.77
C ARG A 109 10.34 4.96 -11.34
N ARG A 110 9.63 3.94 -10.87
CA ARG A 110 8.25 3.62 -11.25
C ARG A 110 7.29 3.80 -10.08
N GLU A 111 5.99 3.82 -10.38
CA GLU A 111 4.93 3.79 -9.39
C GLU A 111 5.05 2.54 -8.47
N PRO A 112 4.53 2.61 -7.22
CA PRO A 112 4.49 1.46 -6.33
C PRO A 112 3.68 0.29 -6.91
N CYS A 113 3.88 -0.92 -6.37
CA CYS A 113 3.08 -2.07 -6.77
C CYS A 113 1.57 -1.81 -6.65
N PHE A 114 0.84 -2.11 -7.72
CA PHE A 114 -0.59 -1.92 -7.83
C PHE A 114 -1.41 -2.61 -6.72
N PHE A 115 -1.00 -3.81 -6.28
CA PHE A 115 -1.72 -4.59 -5.27
C PHE A 115 -1.43 -4.17 -3.83
N ASP A 116 -0.19 -3.77 -3.57
CA ASP A 116 0.26 -3.25 -2.28
C ASP A 116 1.49 -2.34 -2.45
N PRO A 117 1.36 -1.01 -2.22
CA PRO A 117 2.48 -0.09 -2.32
C PRO A 117 3.58 -0.37 -1.29
N ARG A 118 3.30 -1.20 -0.28
CA ARG A 118 4.30 -1.66 0.70
C ARG A 118 5.30 -2.64 0.11
N HIS A 119 5.03 -3.23 -1.06
CA HIS A 119 6.00 -4.06 -1.78
C HIS A 119 7.14 -3.25 -2.42
N GLY A 120 7.02 -1.92 -2.48
CA GLY A 120 7.99 -1.04 -3.14
C GLY A 120 7.67 -0.78 -4.61
N PRO A 121 8.65 -0.30 -5.40
CA PRO A 121 8.42 0.07 -6.79
C PRO A 121 7.98 -1.14 -7.63
N SER A 122 7.14 -0.86 -8.63
CA SER A 122 6.85 -1.83 -9.68
C SER A 122 8.10 -2.10 -10.52
N MET A 123 8.19 -3.30 -11.08
CA MET A 123 9.31 -3.73 -11.94
C MET A 123 8.86 -4.12 -13.34
N GLN A 124 7.57 -4.42 -13.52
CA GLN A 124 7.02 -4.84 -14.79
C GLN A 124 5.53 -4.54 -14.90
N ASP A 125 5.08 -4.39 -16.14
CA ASP A 125 3.68 -4.27 -16.50
C ASP A 125 3.12 -5.64 -16.88
N VAL A 126 1.95 -5.98 -16.35
CA VAL A 126 1.27 -7.25 -16.60
C VAL A 126 -0.18 -7.02 -17.00
N GLU A 127 -0.69 -7.83 -17.93
CA GLU A 127 -2.13 -7.88 -18.19
C GLU A 127 -2.82 -8.67 -17.06
N TRP A 128 -3.81 -8.05 -16.43
CA TRP A 128 -4.56 -8.65 -15.34
C TRP A 128 -6.04 -8.29 -15.44
N THR A 129 -6.88 -9.27 -15.14
CA THR A 129 -8.34 -9.09 -15.10
C THR A 129 -8.82 -9.24 -13.66
N PRO A 130 -9.35 -8.18 -13.01
CA PRO A 130 -9.98 -8.32 -11.71
C PRO A 130 -11.20 -9.26 -11.80
N PRO A 131 -11.52 -10.00 -10.73
CA PRO A 131 -12.74 -10.81 -10.71
C PRO A 131 -13.99 -9.99 -11.04
N GLY A 132 -14.70 -10.39 -12.09
CA GLY A 132 -15.91 -9.70 -12.56
C GLY A 132 -15.69 -8.35 -13.24
N GLY A 133 -14.45 -7.98 -13.58
CA GLY A 133 -14.15 -6.74 -14.30
C GLY A 133 -13.44 -6.98 -15.64
N THR A 134 -12.84 -5.91 -16.17
CA THR A 134 -12.21 -5.90 -17.50
C THR A 134 -10.70 -6.02 -17.40
N ALA A 135 -10.09 -6.74 -18.34
CA ALA A 135 -8.65 -6.81 -18.51
C ALA A 135 -8.03 -5.42 -18.61
N ARG A 136 -6.87 -5.24 -17.95
CA ARG A 136 -6.08 -4.01 -17.95
C ARG A 136 -4.62 -4.32 -17.72
N VAL A 137 -3.76 -3.44 -18.20
CA VAL A 137 -2.34 -3.46 -17.87
C VAL A 137 -2.14 -2.76 -16.53
N ILE A 138 -1.41 -3.40 -15.62
CA ILE A 138 -1.08 -2.89 -14.29
C ILE A 138 0.41 -3.03 -14.01
N ALA A 139 0.97 -2.12 -13.23
CA ALA A 139 2.37 -2.15 -12.81
C ALA A 139 2.51 -2.89 -11.48
N VAL A 140 3.33 -3.95 -11.44
CA VAL A 140 3.46 -4.83 -10.27
C VAL A 140 4.92 -5.03 -9.87
N CYS A 141 5.16 -5.33 -8.59
CA CYS A 141 6.49 -5.70 -8.12
C CYS A 141 6.89 -7.08 -8.67
N ALA A 142 8.18 -7.41 -8.60
CA ALA A 142 8.72 -8.69 -9.07
C ALA A 142 8.09 -9.90 -8.35
N ALA A 143 7.65 -9.77 -7.10
CA ALA A 143 7.01 -10.86 -6.37
C ALA A 143 5.59 -11.16 -6.90
N ASP A 144 4.74 -10.14 -7.03
CA ASP A 144 3.38 -10.31 -7.56
C ASP A 144 3.38 -10.70 -9.05
N ALA A 145 4.35 -10.17 -9.82
CA ALA A 145 4.63 -10.62 -11.17
C ALA A 145 4.84 -12.14 -11.27
N ARG A 146 5.70 -12.70 -10.42
CA ARG A 146 5.98 -14.14 -10.40
C ARG A 146 4.74 -14.94 -10.04
N ARG A 147 3.99 -14.53 -9.01
CA ARG A 147 2.73 -15.17 -8.61
C ARG A 147 1.73 -15.22 -9.77
N LEU A 148 1.48 -14.08 -10.41
CA LEU A 148 0.57 -14.01 -11.55
C LEU A 148 1.03 -14.89 -12.71
N SER A 149 2.33 -14.91 -13.03
CA SER A 149 2.86 -15.77 -14.09
C SER A 149 2.74 -17.27 -13.79
N ALA A 150 2.71 -17.64 -12.51
CA ALA A 150 2.49 -19.00 -12.02
C ALA A 150 1.00 -19.37 -11.90
N GLY A 151 0.08 -18.45 -12.22
CA GLY A 151 -1.35 -18.65 -11.99
C GLY A 151 -1.77 -18.57 -10.51
N GLU A 152 -0.90 -18.05 -9.65
CA GLU A 152 -1.17 -17.80 -8.24
C GLU A 152 -1.80 -16.42 -8.03
N GLU A 153 -2.53 -16.28 -6.92
CA GLU A 153 -3.10 -15.00 -6.52
C GLU A 153 -2.00 -14.01 -6.06
N PRO A 154 -2.13 -12.71 -6.39
CA PRO A 154 -1.23 -11.67 -5.91
C PRO A 154 -1.45 -11.39 -4.42
N LEU A 155 -0.45 -10.78 -3.78
CA LEU A 155 -0.55 -10.34 -2.39
C LEU A 155 -1.31 -9.02 -2.29
N VAL A 156 -2.64 -9.11 -2.32
CA VAL A 156 -3.51 -7.94 -2.26
C VAL A 156 -3.61 -7.38 -0.85
N ARG A 157 -3.24 -6.10 -0.68
CA ARG A 157 -3.48 -5.39 0.57
C ARG A 157 -4.97 -5.14 0.76
N LEU A 158 -5.47 -5.50 1.93
CA LEU A 158 -6.80 -5.11 2.40
C LEU A 158 -6.66 -3.96 3.40
N VAL A 159 -7.41 -2.89 3.18
CA VAL A 159 -7.48 -1.74 4.10
C VAL A 159 -8.88 -1.62 4.68
N ARG A 160 -8.95 -1.18 5.94
CA ARG A 160 -10.23 -0.98 6.60
C ARG A 160 -10.77 0.41 6.30
N VAL A 161 -11.90 0.45 5.61
CA VAL A 161 -12.63 1.68 5.27
C VAL A 161 -14.00 1.61 5.95
N GLY A 162 -14.14 2.32 7.07
CA GLY A 162 -15.31 2.18 7.95
C GLY A 162 -15.39 0.79 8.60
N ASP A 163 -16.48 0.08 8.35
CA ASP A 163 -16.73 -1.29 8.83
C ASP A 163 -16.32 -2.38 7.82
N ARG A 164 -15.76 -2.00 6.68
CA ARG A 164 -15.45 -2.92 5.57
C ARG A 164 -13.96 -3.04 5.32
N TRP A 165 -13.57 -4.22 4.84
CA TRP A 165 -12.28 -4.46 4.22
C TRP A 165 -12.40 -4.21 2.72
N VAL A 166 -11.50 -3.40 2.19
CA VAL A 166 -11.47 -3.02 0.77
C VAL A 166 -10.08 -3.34 0.20
N PRO A 167 -9.98 -4.04 -0.94
CA PRO A 167 -8.73 -4.19 -1.67
C PRO A 167 -8.14 -2.84 -2.03
N TRP A 168 -6.86 -2.64 -1.72
CA TRP A 168 -6.14 -1.39 -1.94
C TRP A 168 -6.25 -0.88 -3.38
N HIS A 169 -6.14 -1.78 -4.35
CA HIS A 169 -6.22 -1.44 -5.77
C HIS A 169 -7.60 -0.91 -6.23
N LEU A 170 -8.61 -0.91 -5.34
CA LEU A 170 -9.91 -0.27 -5.57
C LEU A 170 -10.04 1.09 -4.88
N THR A 171 -9.09 1.47 -4.03
CA THR A 171 -9.16 2.71 -3.24
C THR A 171 -8.46 3.88 -3.90
N SER A 172 -7.73 3.70 -5.01
CA SER A 172 -6.99 4.78 -5.68
C SER A 172 -6.07 5.57 -4.73
N GLY A 173 -5.34 4.88 -3.85
CA GLY A 173 -4.49 5.51 -2.82
C GLY A 173 -5.20 5.79 -1.50
N ILE A 174 -4.53 6.49 -0.57
CA ILE A 174 -5.14 6.93 0.69
C ILE A 174 -6.28 7.91 0.43
N GLY A 175 -6.12 8.84 -0.52
CA GLY A 175 -7.15 9.82 -0.85
C GLY A 175 -8.49 9.18 -1.21
N GLY A 176 -8.49 8.19 -2.10
CA GLY A 176 -9.73 7.50 -2.46
C GLY A 176 -10.20 6.48 -1.40
N ALA A 177 -9.31 5.91 -0.57
CA ALA A 177 -9.72 5.11 0.61
C ALA A 177 -10.52 5.96 1.60
N VAL A 178 -10.08 7.20 1.81
CA VAL A 178 -10.75 8.20 2.64
C VAL A 178 -12.09 8.60 2.02
N ASP A 179 -12.13 8.89 0.71
CA ASP A 179 -13.37 9.23 0.00
C ASP A 179 -14.41 8.10 0.06
N ALA A 180 -13.99 6.86 -0.13
CA ALA A 180 -14.84 5.67 -0.03
C ALA A 180 -15.43 5.54 1.39
N GLY A 181 -14.64 5.81 2.42
CA GLY A 181 -15.11 5.81 3.82
C GLY A 181 -16.18 6.86 4.08
N VAL A 182 -15.99 8.07 3.54
CA VAL A 182 -16.97 9.15 3.65
C VAL A 182 -18.28 8.80 2.93
N GLN A 183 -18.22 8.17 1.75
CA GLN A 183 -19.41 7.74 1.01
C GLN A 183 -20.19 6.64 1.75
N LEU A 184 -19.49 5.63 2.28
CA LEU A 184 -20.09 4.56 3.06
C LEU A 184 -20.75 5.06 4.35
N ALA A 185 -20.16 6.04 5.03
CA ALA A 185 -20.73 6.65 6.23
C ALA A 185 -21.98 7.50 5.95
N ARG A 186 -22.11 8.05 4.72
CA ARG A 186 -23.23 8.91 4.31
C ARG A 186 -24.41 8.16 3.69
N GLY A 187 -24.20 6.94 3.18
CA GLY A 187 -25.20 6.19 2.45
C GLY A 187 -25.71 4.97 3.21
N SER A 188 -27.03 4.91 3.48
CA SER A 188 -27.72 3.66 3.79
C SER A 188 -27.67 2.73 2.57
N SER A 189 -26.73 1.79 2.58
CA SER A 189 -26.83 0.46 1.99
C SER A 189 -27.34 0.29 0.54
N HIS A 190 -27.09 1.17 -0.43
CA HIS A 190 -27.44 0.88 -1.84
C HIS A 190 -26.25 1.19 -2.77
N GLY A 191 -25.54 0.14 -3.19
CA GLY A 191 -24.48 0.23 -4.21
C GLY A 191 -23.30 -0.76 -4.06
N VAL A 192 -23.21 -1.52 -2.97
CA VAL A 192 -21.94 -2.15 -2.55
C VAL A 192 -22.00 -3.68 -2.46
N HIS A 193 -22.85 -4.34 -3.27
CA HIS A 193 -22.85 -5.81 -3.30
C HIS A 193 -21.66 -6.39 -4.07
N GLY A 194 -21.11 -5.68 -5.07
CA GLY A 194 -19.94 -6.15 -5.83
C GLY A 194 -18.62 -6.13 -5.04
N GLN A 195 -18.39 -5.09 -4.22
CA GLN A 195 -17.13 -4.91 -3.50
C GLN A 195 -17.00 -5.82 -2.26
N GLN A 196 -18.11 -6.10 -1.56
CA GLN A 196 -18.14 -7.06 -0.45
C GLN A 196 -17.80 -8.47 -0.92
N ASN A 197 -18.31 -8.87 -2.10
CA ASN A 197 -18.00 -10.16 -2.71
C ASN A 197 -16.53 -10.28 -3.11
N LEU A 198 -15.88 -9.19 -3.54
CA LEU A 198 -14.47 -9.21 -3.92
C LEU A 198 -13.53 -9.31 -2.71
N ALA A 199 -13.80 -8.53 -1.65
CA ALA A 199 -13.04 -8.65 -0.40
C ALA A 199 -13.21 -10.04 0.22
N ALA A 200 -14.44 -10.59 0.18
CA ALA A 200 -14.70 -11.96 0.63
C ALA A 200 -14.01 -13.01 -0.25
N ALA A 201 -13.90 -12.80 -1.57
CA ALA A 201 -13.15 -13.69 -2.47
C ALA A 201 -11.67 -13.75 -2.05
N TYR A 202 -11.02 -12.60 -1.86
CA TYR A 202 -9.64 -12.55 -1.39
C TYR A 202 -9.47 -13.14 0.02
N LEU A 203 -10.38 -12.85 0.96
CA LEU A 203 -10.33 -13.38 2.34
C LEU A 203 -10.58 -14.88 2.41
N LYS A 204 -11.45 -15.43 1.55
CA LYS A 204 -11.70 -16.88 1.47
C LYS A 204 -10.52 -17.61 0.85
N GLN A 205 -9.86 -17.01 -0.14
CA GLN A 205 -8.68 -17.58 -0.78
C GLN A 205 -7.44 -17.59 0.12
N THR A 206 -7.25 -16.59 1.01
CA THR A 206 -6.15 -16.61 2.00
C THR A 206 -6.36 -17.62 3.12
N THR A 207 -7.60 -18.03 3.40
CA THR A 207 -7.92 -19.07 4.38
C THR A 207 -7.89 -20.48 3.79
N ASP A 208 -8.25 -20.67 2.52
CA ASP A 208 -8.19 -21.96 1.82
C ASP A 208 -6.77 -22.31 1.30
N GLY A 209 -5.87 -21.32 1.18
CA GLY A 209 -4.47 -21.52 0.74
C GLY A 209 -3.54 -22.25 1.72
N GLY A 210 -4.06 -22.70 2.88
CA GLY A 210 -3.35 -23.49 3.88
C GLY A 210 -3.46 -25.01 3.72
N SER A 211 -4.25 -25.51 2.76
CA SER A 211 -4.51 -26.94 2.62
C SER A 211 -4.37 -27.41 1.18
N GLY A 212 -3.12 -27.67 0.79
CA GLY A 212 -2.76 -28.29 -0.48
C GLY A 212 -1.56 -29.24 -0.38
N ILE A 213 -1.27 -29.80 0.80
CA ILE A 213 -0.37 -30.97 0.90
C ILE A 213 -1.23 -32.21 0.67
N HIS A 214 -1.24 -32.71 -0.57
CA HIS A 214 -1.46 -34.13 -0.84
C HIS A 214 -0.64 -34.54 -2.06
N GLY A 215 0.65 -34.80 -1.84
CA GLY A 215 1.24 -36.01 -2.42
C GLY A 215 0.70 -37.23 -1.64
N PRO A 216 0.63 -38.40 -2.28
CA PRO A 216 1.81 -39.24 -2.21
C PRO A 216 2.16 -39.97 -3.50
N PHE A 217 3.43 -40.37 -3.54
CA PHE A 217 4.08 -41.40 -4.35
C PHE A 217 3.18 -42.45 -5.01
N GLY A 218 3.51 -42.73 -6.28
CA GLY A 218 3.05 -43.85 -7.10
C GLY A 218 3.59 -43.72 -8.52
#